data_AF-A0A4S2KS89-F1
#
_entry.id   AF-A0A4S2KS89-F1
#
_cell.length_a   1.000
_cell.length_b   1.000
_cell.length_c   1.000
_cell.angle_alpha   90.00
_cell.angle_beta   90.00
_cell.angle_gamma   90.00
#
_symmetry.space_group_name_H-M   'P 1'
#
loop_
_entity.id
_entity.type
_entity.pdbx_description
1 polymer ?
#
loop_
_entity_poly.entity_id
_entity_poly.type
_entity_poly.pdbx_seq_one_letter_code
_entity_poly.pdbx_strand_id
1 'polypeptide(L)'
;MSNTALTAISVCLGICFVFFGTLKLAPIFSEELYRSMRKIFVKTYESFPLKNWVGWNPSPHVIRRVYGSAEVVGGILLLIGSSLLQDISAGGLLCLMLFNLLSIWNAQGDPKDASNSIVFGLLLTCWFVIRAQIHPS
;
A
#
# COMPACT_ATOMS: atom_id res chain seq x y z
N MET A 1 1.10 14.57 24.27
CA MET A 1 1.33 15.04 22.88
C MET A 1 1.55 13.90 21.89
N SER A 2 2.23 12.83 22.28
CA SER A 2 2.50 11.65 21.42
C SER A 2 1.23 10.94 20.91
N ASN A 3 0.20 10.78 21.74
CA ASN A 3 -1.08 10.19 21.29
C ASN A 3 -1.77 11.02 20.19
N THR A 4 -1.79 12.35 20.30
CA THR A 4 -2.40 13.23 19.29
C THR A 4 -1.67 13.16 17.96
N ALA A 5 -0.33 13.12 17.99
CA ALA A 5 0.49 12.96 16.78
C ALA A 5 0.25 11.60 16.11
N LEU A 6 0.19 10.53 16.89
CA LEU A 6 -0.12 9.19 16.37
C LEU A 6 -1.50 9.14 15.70
N THR A 7 -2.53 9.71 16.34
CA THR A 7 -3.88 9.78 15.76
C THR A 7 -3.90 10.62 14.48
N ALA A 8 -3.23 11.78 14.46
CA ALA A 8 -3.17 12.62 13.26
C ALA A 8 -2.49 11.89 12.08
N ILE A 9 -1.38 11.19 12.33
CA ILE A 9 -0.69 10.39 11.31
C ILE A 9 -1.59 9.23 10.84
N SER A 10 -2.27 8.55 11.76
CA SER A 10 -3.20 7.45 11.44
C SER A 10 -4.33 7.92 10.52
N VAL A 11 -4.93 9.09 10.82
CA VAL A 11 -5.99 9.68 10.03
C VAL A 11 -5.46 10.14 8.66
N CYS A 12 -4.36 10.88 8.61
CA CYS A 12 -3.76 11.31 7.34
C CYS A 12 -3.40 10.11 6.45
N LEU A 13 -2.72 9.10 7.00
CA LEU A 13 -2.36 7.90 6.26
C LEU A 13 -3.59 7.12 5.81
N GLY A 14 -4.57 6.93 6.69
CA GLY A 14 -5.82 6.25 6.36
C GLY A 14 -6.52 6.88 5.16
N ILE A 15 -6.66 8.21 5.15
CA ILE A 15 -7.24 8.95 4.01
C ILE A 15 -6.40 8.75 2.75
N CYS A 16 -5.07 8.88 2.82
CA CYS A 16 -4.20 8.68 1.67
C CYS A 16 -4.32 7.27 1.11
N PHE A 17 -4.32 6.23 1.94
CA PHE A 17 -4.45 4.84 1.49
C PHE A 17 -5.82 4.55 0.86
N VAL A 18 -6.90 5.09 1.43
CA VAL A 18 -8.23 4.99 0.81
C VAL A 18 -8.24 5.67 -0.55
N PHE A 19 -7.66 6.86 -0.67
CA PHE A 19 -7.58 7.59 -1.92
C PHE A 19 -6.77 6.82 -2.99
N PHE A 20 -5.53 6.44 -2.68
CA PHE A 20 -4.67 5.71 -3.61
C PHE A 20 -5.18 4.30 -3.95
N GLY A 21 -5.75 3.59 -2.98
CA GLY A 21 -6.39 2.29 -3.21
C GLY A 21 -7.59 2.41 -4.13
N THR A 22 -8.41 3.46 -3.97
CA THR A 22 -9.54 3.74 -4.85
C THR A 22 -9.08 4.11 -6.26
N LEU A 23 -7.97 4.85 -6.43
CA LEU A 23 -7.34 5.10 -7.73
C LEU A 23 -6.89 3.80 -8.44
N LYS A 24 -6.52 2.77 -7.67
CA LYS A 24 -6.19 1.46 -8.25
C LYS A 24 -7.43 0.68 -8.68
N LEU A 25 -8.56 0.85 -7.98
CA LEU A 25 -9.83 0.15 -8.19
C LEU A 25 -10.69 0.76 -9.30
N ALA A 26 -10.78 2.10 -9.35
CA ALA A 26 -11.71 2.83 -10.22
C ALA A 26 -10.97 3.88 -11.06
N PRO A 27 -11.34 4.05 -12.34
CA PRO A 27 -10.79 5.09 -13.21
C PRO A 27 -11.44 6.45 -12.91
N ILE A 28 -11.19 6.99 -11.71
CA ILE A 28 -11.90 8.20 -11.23
C ILE A 28 -11.42 9.47 -11.95
N PHE A 29 -10.16 9.50 -12.44
CA PHE A 29 -9.56 10.71 -13.03
C PHE A 29 -9.44 10.68 -14.57
N SER A 30 -8.98 9.60 -15.21
CA SER A 30 -9.02 9.48 -16.69
C SER A 30 -8.83 8.03 -17.17
N GLU A 31 -9.45 7.68 -18.31
CA GLU A 31 -9.21 6.39 -18.98
C GLU A 31 -7.74 6.22 -19.41
N GLU A 32 -7.05 7.32 -19.74
CA GLU A 32 -5.63 7.31 -20.10
C GLU A 32 -4.73 6.95 -18.91
N LEU A 33 -4.97 7.53 -17.72
CA LEU A 33 -4.28 7.16 -16.49
C LEU A 33 -4.54 5.70 -16.14
N TYR A 34 -5.78 5.25 -16.30
CA TYR A 34 -6.14 3.87 -16.06
C TYR A 34 -5.42 2.90 -17.02
N ARG A 35 -5.33 3.22 -18.32
CA ARG A 35 -4.58 2.43 -19.32
C ARG A 35 -3.07 2.47 -19.06
N SER A 36 -2.51 3.62 -18.70
CA SER A 36 -1.08 3.77 -18.39
C SER A 36 -0.70 2.95 -17.16
N MET A 37 -1.46 3.09 -16.07
CA MET A 37 -1.31 2.28 -14.85
C MET A 37 -1.50 0.79 -15.14
N ARG A 38 -2.41 0.42 -16.05
CA ARG A 38 -2.60 -0.99 -16.47
C ARG A 38 -1.37 -1.51 -17.22
N LYS A 39 -0.80 -0.73 -18.14
CA LYS A 39 0.43 -1.11 -18.87
C LYS A 39 1.61 -1.31 -17.92
N ILE A 40 1.81 -0.38 -16.98
CA ILE A 40 2.86 -0.50 -15.96
C ILE A 40 2.63 -1.76 -15.14
N PHE A 41 1.41 -2.00 -14.67
CA PHE A 41 1.09 -3.19 -13.87
C PHE A 41 1.33 -4.51 -14.62
N VAL A 42 0.95 -4.60 -15.90
CA VAL A 42 1.19 -5.81 -16.71
C VAL A 42 2.68 -6.05 -16.90
N LYS A 43 3.47 -4.99 -17.15
CA LYS A 43 4.93 -5.08 -17.28
C LYS A 43 5.59 -5.48 -15.96
N THR A 44 5.13 -4.93 -14.84
CA THR A 44 5.62 -5.28 -13.50
C THR A 44 5.19 -6.68 -13.05
N TYR A 45 4.04 -7.16 -13.53
CA TYR A 45 3.49 -8.47 -13.21
C TYR A 45 4.26 -9.63 -13.89
N GLU A 46 4.89 -9.41 -15.04
CA GLU A 46 5.73 -10.45 -15.66
C GLU A 46 6.90 -10.88 -14.77
N SER A 47 7.46 -9.95 -13.99
CA SER A 47 8.55 -10.18 -13.04
C SER A 47 8.09 -10.34 -11.59
N PHE A 48 6.81 -10.65 -11.37
CA PHE A 48 6.24 -10.75 -10.03
C PHE A 48 6.90 -11.90 -9.25
N PRO A 49 7.51 -11.66 -8.07
CA PRO A 49 8.27 -12.68 -7.35
C PRO A 49 7.43 -13.92 -7.00
N LEU A 50 6.15 -13.74 -6.67
CA LEU A 50 5.24 -14.86 -6.38
C LEU A 50 4.96 -15.74 -7.61
N LYS A 51 5.03 -15.21 -8.83
CA LYS A 51 4.89 -16.03 -10.05
C LYS A 51 6.08 -16.98 -10.19
N ASN A 52 7.29 -16.47 -9.91
CA ASN A 52 8.52 -17.27 -9.97
C ASN A 52 8.66 -18.25 -8.80
N TRP A 53 8.15 -17.90 -7.61
CA TRP A 53 8.28 -18.74 -6.41
C TRP A 53 7.17 -19.77 -6.23
N VAL A 54 5.93 -19.43 -6.59
CA VAL A 54 4.73 -20.26 -6.32
C VAL A 54 4.12 -20.82 -7.63
N GLY A 55 4.55 -20.34 -8.80
CA GLY A 55 3.96 -20.73 -10.10
C GLY A 55 2.52 -20.21 -10.28
N TRP A 56 2.03 -19.39 -9.35
CA TRP A 56 0.69 -18.86 -9.39
C TRP A 56 0.64 -17.68 -10.37
N ASN A 57 -0.16 -17.84 -11.44
CA ASN A 57 -0.30 -16.82 -12.48
C ASN A 57 -1.73 -16.22 -12.55
N PRO A 58 -2.22 -15.52 -11.51
CA PRO A 58 -3.51 -14.83 -11.56
C PRO A 58 -3.49 -13.63 -12.52
N SER A 59 -4.65 -13.26 -13.07
CA SER A 59 -4.72 -12.12 -13.99
C SER A 59 -4.20 -10.81 -13.32
N PRO A 60 -3.40 -9.99 -14.03
CA PRO A 60 -2.90 -8.70 -13.52
C PRO A 60 -4.04 -7.78 -13.02
N HIS A 61 -5.22 -7.86 -13.66
CA HIS A 61 -6.41 -7.11 -13.24
C HIS A 61 -6.91 -7.53 -11.87
N VAL A 62 -6.90 -8.84 -11.59
CA VAL A 62 -7.34 -9.39 -10.31
C VAL A 62 -6.36 -8.98 -9.22
N ILE A 63 -5.06 -9.10 -9.46
CA ILE A 63 -4.04 -8.70 -8.48
C ILE A 63 -4.11 -7.21 -8.19
N ARG A 64 -4.23 -6.34 -9.20
CA ARG A 64 -4.42 -4.89 -8.97
C ARG A 64 -5.67 -4.60 -8.14
N ARG A 65 -6.77 -5.30 -8.41
CA ARG A 65 -8.04 -5.13 -7.67
C ARG A 65 -7.88 -5.58 -6.21
N VAL A 66 -7.22 -6.71 -5.97
CA VAL A 66 -6.94 -7.22 -4.62
C VAL A 66 -6.06 -6.23 -3.85
N TYR A 67 -4.95 -5.77 -4.43
CA TYR A 67 -4.07 -4.76 -3.81
C TYR A 67 -4.83 -3.47 -3.49
N GLY A 68 -5.58 -2.93 -4.45
CA GLY A 68 -6.36 -1.71 -4.24
C GLY A 68 -7.42 -1.88 -3.15
N SER A 69 -8.12 -3.03 -3.13
CA SER A 69 -9.11 -3.32 -2.07
C SER A 69 -8.47 -3.47 -0.70
N ALA A 70 -7.30 -4.11 -0.60
CA ALA A 70 -6.57 -4.25 0.65
C ALA A 70 -6.07 -2.90 1.17
N GLU A 71 -5.63 -2.00 0.28
CA GLU A 71 -5.27 -0.63 0.64
C GLU A 71 -6.45 0.18 1.14
N VAL A 72 -7.63 0.07 0.52
CA VAL A 72 -8.84 0.75 0.98
C VAL A 72 -9.28 0.22 2.34
N VAL A 73 -9.40 -1.10 2.49
CA VAL A 73 -9.84 -1.73 3.74
C VAL A 73 -8.84 -1.43 4.87
N GLY A 74 -7.55 -1.57 4.59
CA GLY A 74 -6.49 -1.20 5.54
C GLY A 74 -6.54 0.29 5.89
N GLY A 75 -6.67 1.19 4.91
CA GLY A 75 -6.77 2.62 5.15
C GLY A 75 -7.96 3.00 6.04
N ILE A 76 -9.12 2.36 5.84
CA ILE A 76 -10.30 2.55 6.71
C ILE A 76 -10.01 2.03 8.12
N LEU A 77 -9.47 0.82 8.26
CA LEU A 77 -9.09 0.25 9.56
C LEU A 77 -8.06 1.12 10.30
N LEU A 78 -7.14 1.75 9.58
CA LEU A 78 -6.16 2.67 10.15
C LEU A 78 -6.81 4.00 10.60
N LEU A 79 -7.88 4.43 9.93
CA LEU A 79 -8.60 5.67 10.22
C LEU A 79 -9.50 5.56 11.46
N ILE A 80 -10.30 4.50 11.55
CA ILE A 80 -11.36 4.35 12.57
C ILE A 80 -11.20 3.12 13.46
N GLY A 81 -10.21 2.27 13.20
CA GLY A 81 -10.04 1.03 13.95
C GLY A 81 -9.66 1.25 15.41
N SER A 82 -9.95 0.24 16.23
CA SER A 82 -9.38 0.14 17.58
C SER A 82 -7.86 0.01 17.53
N SER A 83 -7.18 0.19 18.66
CA SER A 83 -5.71 0.06 18.74
C SER A 83 -5.21 -1.22 18.05
N LEU A 84 -5.72 -2.39 18.41
CA LEU A 84 -5.31 -3.66 17.80
C LEU A 84 -5.54 -3.70 16.28
N LEU A 85 -6.68 -3.20 15.79
CA LEU A 85 -6.99 -3.17 14.37
C LEU A 85 -6.09 -2.22 13.59
N GLN A 86 -5.71 -1.09 14.19
CA GLN A 86 -4.74 -0.17 13.60
C GLN A 86 -3.36 -0.82 13.48
N ASP A 87 -2.92 -1.61 14.47
CA ASP A 87 -1.63 -2.31 14.41
C ASP A 87 -1.61 -3.37 13.29
N ILE A 88 -2.67 -4.18 13.23
CA ILE A 88 -2.83 -5.18 12.17
C ILE A 88 -2.90 -4.51 10.80
N SER A 89 -3.65 -3.42 10.68
CA SER A 89 -3.78 -2.67 9.44
C SER A 89 -2.47 -2.03 9.01
N ALA A 90 -1.79 -1.33 9.91
CA ALA A 90 -0.50 -0.69 9.64
C ALA A 90 0.55 -1.73 9.21
N GLY A 91 0.58 -2.88 9.89
CA GLY A 91 1.46 -4.00 9.53
C GLY A 91 1.14 -4.57 8.15
N GLY A 92 -0.15 -4.81 7.87
CA GLY A 92 -0.61 -5.29 6.56
C GLY A 92 -0.30 -4.32 5.42
N LEU A 93 -0.57 -3.03 5.60
CA LEU A 93 -0.26 -1.98 4.63
C LEU A 93 1.25 -1.85 4.40
N LEU A 94 2.07 -1.96 5.46
CA LEU A 94 3.52 -1.91 5.36
C LEU A 94 4.03 -3.11 4.55
N CYS A 95 3.53 -4.31 4.83
CA CYS A 95 3.83 -5.49 4.02
C CYS A 95 3.43 -5.30 2.55
N LEU A 96 2.27 -4.71 2.27
CA LEU A 96 1.84 -4.41 0.89
C LEU A 96 2.78 -3.43 0.19
N MET A 97 3.23 -2.37 0.87
CA MET A 97 4.20 -1.40 0.32
C MET A 97 5.54 -2.07 0.01
N LEU A 98 6.07 -2.89 0.93
CA LEU A 98 7.31 -3.64 0.71
C LEU A 98 7.17 -4.62 -0.45
N PHE A 99 6.05 -5.34 -0.52
CA PHE A 99 5.80 -6.25 -1.63
C PHE A 99 5.75 -5.50 -2.97
N ASN A 100 5.08 -4.35 -3.01
CA ASN A 100 5.04 -3.53 -4.22
C ASN A 100 6.45 -3.07 -4.63
N LEU A 101 7.27 -2.65 -3.67
CA LEU A 101 8.67 -2.28 -3.92
C LEU A 101 9.50 -3.44 -4.47
N LEU A 102 9.38 -4.64 -3.89
CA LEU A 102 10.04 -5.85 -4.38
C LEU A 102 9.59 -6.20 -5.80
N SER A 103 8.30 -6.02 -6.10
CA SER A 103 7.77 -6.25 -7.43
C SER A 103 8.33 -5.26 -8.46
N ILE A 104 8.44 -3.97 -8.12
CA ILE A 104 9.02 -2.94 -8.99
C ILE A 104 10.52 -3.21 -9.19
N TRP A 105 11.23 -3.58 -8.12
CA TRP A 105 12.65 -3.94 -8.16
C TRP A 105 12.91 -5.11 -9.12
N ASN A 106 12.15 -6.20 -8.99
CA ASN A 106 12.28 -7.36 -9.87
C ASN A 106 11.88 -7.06 -11.32
N ALA A 107 10.96 -6.12 -11.54
CA ALA A 107 10.58 -5.66 -12.86
C ALA A 107 11.59 -4.71 -13.53
N GLN A 108 12.68 -4.35 -12.84
CA GLN A 108 13.59 -3.26 -13.23
C GLN A 108 12.81 -1.99 -13.58
N GLY A 109 11.76 -1.71 -12.80
CA GLY A 109 10.90 -0.55 -12.99
C GLY A 109 11.61 0.76 -12.66
N ASP A 110 11.06 1.87 -13.15
CA ASP A 110 11.63 3.18 -12.87
C ASP A 110 11.45 3.52 -11.38
N PRO A 111 12.46 4.07 -10.69
CA PRO A 111 12.33 4.47 -9.29
C PRO A 111 11.20 5.49 -9.05
N LYS A 112 10.77 6.23 -10.08
CA LYS A 112 9.61 7.12 -10.00
C LYS A 112 8.31 6.37 -9.72
N ASP A 113 8.17 5.15 -10.24
CA ASP A 113 6.99 4.30 -9.99
C ASP A 113 6.97 3.76 -8.55
N ALA A 114 8.15 3.66 -7.92
CA ALA A 114 8.31 3.25 -6.52
C ALA A 114 8.08 4.38 -5.51
N SER A 115 8.18 5.65 -5.93
CA SER A 115 8.16 6.84 -5.06
C SER A 115 7.03 6.82 -4.02
N ASN A 116 5.78 6.61 -4.47
CA ASN A 116 4.62 6.57 -3.56
C ASN A 116 4.73 5.45 -2.51
N SER A 117 5.26 4.28 -2.91
CA SER A 117 5.39 3.14 -2.00
C SER A 117 6.51 3.36 -0.97
N ILE A 118 7.58 4.06 -1.36
CA ILE A 118 8.66 4.45 -0.45
C ILE A 118 8.13 5.46 0.58
N VAL A 119 7.45 6.51 0.12
CA VAL A 119 6.90 7.56 1.00
C VAL A 119 5.91 6.95 2.00
N PHE A 120 4.95 6.16 1.54
CA PHE A 120 3.99 5.52 2.44
C PHE A 120 4.63 4.47 3.36
N GLY A 121 5.61 3.71 2.87
CA GLY A 121 6.37 2.77 3.69
C GLY A 121 7.12 3.45 4.83
N LEU A 122 7.81 4.56 4.56
CA LEU A 122 8.49 5.36 5.57
C LEU A 122 7.53 5.95 6.60
N LEU A 123 6.39 6.50 6.15
CA LEU A 123 5.39 7.05 7.05
C LEU A 123 4.75 5.99 7.95
N LEU A 124 4.49 4.78 7.43
CA LEU A 124 4.01 3.64 8.23
C LEU A 124 5.05 3.15 9.22
N THR A 125 6.32 3.14 8.82
CA THR A 125 7.43 2.77 9.72
C THR A 125 7.56 3.79 10.84
N CYS A 126 7.46 5.09 10.52
CA CYS A 126 7.45 6.17 11.51
C CYS A 126 6.25 6.03 12.46
N TRP A 127 5.06 5.73 11.93
CA TRP A 127 3.89 5.43 12.74
C TRP A 127 4.13 4.29 13.72
N PHE A 128 4.76 3.18 13.27
CA PHE A 128 5.15 2.06 14.13
C PHE A 128 6.16 2.44 15.21
N VAL A 129 7.16 3.26 14.88
CA VAL A 129 8.14 3.75 15.86
C VAL A 129 7.45 4.59 16.92
N ILE A 130 6.60 5.55 16.53
CA ILE A 130 5.86 6.40 17.48
C ILE A 130 4.94 5.54 18.36
N ARG A 131 4.26 4.55 17.77
CA ARG A 131 3.42 3.57 18.49
C ARG A 131 4.22 2.82 19.56
N ALA A 132 5.40 2.31 19.21
CA ALA A 132 6.27 1.58 20.13
C ALA A 132 6.83 2.49 21.25
N GLN A 133 7.06 3.77 20.98
CA GLN A 133 7.49 4.73 22.00
C GLN A 133 6.39 5.10 23.00
N ILE A 134 5.11 4.99 22.62
CA ILE A 134 3.96 5.29 23.50
C ILE A 134 3.60 4.10 24.38
N HIS A 135 3.81 2.88 23.90
CA HIS A 135 3.69 1.64 24.67
C HIS A 135 5.07 1.01 24.90
N PRO A 136 5.93 1.61 25.76
CA PRO A 136 7.11 0.91 26.24
C PRO A 136 6.62 -0.29 27.06
N SER A 137 7.23 -1.44 26.81
CA SER A 137 6.91 -2.72 27.45
C SER A 137 6.98 -2.65 28.97
#